data_AF-A0A7K2C3B5-F1
#
_entry.id   AF-A0A7K2C3B5-F1
#
_cell.length_a   1.000
_cell.length_b   1.000
_cell.length_c   1.000
_cell.angle_alpha   90.00
_cell.angle_beta   90.00
_cell.angle_gamma   90.00
#
_symmetry.space_group_name_H-M   'P 1'
#
loop_
_entity.id
_entity.type
_entity.pdbx_description
1 polymer ?
#
loop_
_entity_poly.entity_id
_entity_poly.type
_entity_poly.pdbx_seq_one_letter_code
_entity_poly.pdbx_strand_id
1 'polypeptide(L)'
;MPGKQKPTTVEEYIMAAPEEALPHLHKLRAILRSVAPDAQEVIKWGTPFFVEPRFLFAYSAHKAHLNFAPHRASLMPFHDE
;
A
#
# COMPACT_ATOMS: atom_id res chain seq x y z
N MET A 1 19.73 -12.93 9.85
CA MET A 1 18.28 -13.12 9.61
C MET A 1 18.16 -13.74 8.23
N PRO A 2 17.45 -14.88 8.04
CA PRO A 2 17.33 -15.48 6.71
C PRO A 2 16.70 -14.44 5.79
N GLY A 3 17.30 -14.24 4.61
CA GLY A 3 16.91 -13.19 3.69
C GLY A 3 15.44 -13.32 3.32
N LYS A 4 14.60 -12.41 3.84
CA LYS A 4 13.19 -12.33 3.49
C LYS A 4 13.11 -12.18 1.98
N GLN A 5 12.60 -13.20 1.29
CA GLN A 5 12.29 -13.12 -0.14
C GLN A 5 11.40 -11.90 -0.36
N LYS A 6 11.71 -11.13 -1.40
CA LYS A 6 10.90 -9.96 -1.74
C LYS A 6 9.53 -10.48 -2.19
N PRO A 7 8.42 -10.00 -1.61
CA PRO A 7 7.10 -10.42 -2.04
C PRO A 7 6.92 -10.07 -3.51
N THR A 8 6.29 -10.98 -4.24
CA THR A 8 5.96 -10.84 -5.67
C THR A 8 4.48 -10.54 -5.86
N THR A 9 3.65 -10.88 -4.87
CA THR A 9 2.22 -10.58 -4.84
C THR A 9 1.84 -9.74 -3.61
N VAL A 10 0.67 -9.08 -3.67
CA VAL A 10 0.12 -8.36 -2.53
C VAL A 10 -0.26 -9.29 -1.39
N GLU A 11 -0.70 -10.51 -1.69
CA GLU A 11 -1.02 -11.50 -0.65
C GLU A 11 0.24 -11.92 0.12
N GLU A 12 1.35 -12.19 -0.59
CA GLU A 12 2.65 -12.45 0.04
C GLU A 12 3.14 -11.26 0.88
N TYR A 13 2.90 -10.03 0.40
CA TYR A 13 3.23 -8.82 1.15
C TYR A 13 2.44 -8.75 2.47
N ILE A 14 1.14 -9.03 2.43
CA ILE A 14 0.26 -9.03 3.61
C ILE A 14 0.70 -10.12 4.59
N MET A 15 0.95 -11.35 4.13
CA MET A 15 1.43 -12.45 4.97
C MET A 15 2.79 -12.15 5.64
N ALA A 16 3.63 -11.35 4.98
CA ALA A 16 4.95 -10.96 5.49
C ALA A 16 4.93 -9.71 6.39
N ALA A 17 3.78 -9.03 6.52
CA ALA A 17 3.63 -7.81 7.32
C ALA A 17 3.67 -8.11 8.83
N PRO A 18 4.04 -7.12 9.67
CA PRO A 18 3.93 -7.26 11.12
C PRO A 18 2.49 -7.54 11.56
N GLU A 19 2.32 -8.41 12.55
CA GLU A 19 0.99 -8.82 13.05
C GLU A 19 0.18 -7.61 13.56
N GLU A 20 0.85 -6.67 14.21
CA GLU A 20 0.25 -5.44 14.74
C GLU A 20 -0.27 -4.52 13.62
N ALA A 21 0.32 -4.62 12.44
CA ALA A 21 -0.06 -3.82 11.27
C ALA A 21 -1.20 -4.47 10.47
N LEU A 22 -1.43 -5.78 10.57
CA LEU A 22 -2.42 -6.50 9.77
C LEU A 22 -3.84 -5.88 9.83
N PRO A 23 -4.41 -5.57 11.02
CA PRO A 23 -5.77 -5.02 11.09
C PRO A 23 -5.90 -3.69 10.35
N HIS A 24 -4.91 -2.82 10.51
CA HIS A 24 -4.87 -1.51 9.86
C HIS A 24 -4.60 -1.66 8.36
N LEU A 25 -3.71 -2.57 7.97
CA LEU A 25 -3.35 -2.85 6.58
C LEU A 25 -4.55 -3.35 5.78
N HIS A 26 -5.32 -4.30 6.35
CA HIS A 26 -6.55 -4.79 5.74
C HIS A 26 -7.59 -3.68 5.60
N LYS A 27 -7.77 -2.84 6.64
CA LYS A 27 -8.70 -1.71 6.61
C LYS A 27 -8.31 -0.70 5.53
N LEU A 28 -7.03 -0.31 5.47
CA LEU A 28 -6.52 0.60 4.45
C LEU A 28 -6.75 0.01 3.05
N ARG A 29 -6.34 -1.24 2.82
CA ARG A 29 -6.54 -1.91 1.52
C ARG A 29 -8.01 -1.96 1.11
N ALA A 30 -8.92 -2.23 2.04
CA ALA A 30 -10.35 -2.24 1.75
C ALA A 30 -10.86 -0.87 1.29
N ILE A 31 -10.44 0.21 1.95
CA ILE A 31 -10.77 1.59 1.55
C ILE A 31 -10.20 1.89 0.17
N LEU A 32 -8.93 1.54 -0.06
CA LEU A 32 -8.26 1.78 -1.35
C LEU A 32 -8.94 1.06 -2.51
N ARG A 33 -9.37 -0.19 -2.31
CA ARG A 33 -10.15 -0.94 -3.30
C ARG A 33 -11.55 -0.38 -3.52
N SER A 34 -12.17 0.22 -2.50
CA SER A 34 -13.50 0.81 -2.68
C SER A 34 -13.46 2.12 -3.47
N VAL A 35 -12.39 2.92 -3.31
CA VAL A 35 -12.23 4.20 -4.01
C VAL A 35 -11.68 4.05 -5.42
N ALA A 36 -10.90 2.99 -5.69
CA ALA A 36 -10.34 2.68 -7.00
C ALA A 36 -10.62 1.22 -7.37
N PRO A 37 -11.88 0.87 -7.69
CA PRO A 37 -12.29 -0.52 -7.95
C PRO A 37 -11.67 -1.11 -9.22
N ASP A 38 -11.36 -0.26 -10.20
CA ASP A 38 -10.82 -0.65 -11.51
C ASP A 38 -9.29 -0.67 -11.52
N ALA A 39 -8.65 -0.21 -10.45
CA ALA A 39 -7.21 -0.16 -10.33
C ALA A 39 -6.58 -1.52 -10.04
N GLN A 40 -5.49 -1.80 -10.76
CA GLN A 40 -4.72 -3.03 -10.56
C GLN A 40 -3.76 -2.88 -9.38
N GLU A 41 -3.81 -3.85 -8.46
CA GLU A 41 -2.83 -4.00 -7.39
C GLU A 41 -1.58 -4.72 -7.92
N VAL A 42 -0.43 -4.05 -7.88
CA VAL A 42 0.88 -4.59 -8.33
C VAL A 42 1.94 -4.41 -7.25
N ILE A 43 2.95 -5.28 -7.21
CA ILE A 43 4.13 -5.06 -6.36
C ILE A 43 5.22 -4.31 -7.14
N LYS A 44 5.68 -3.18 -6.60
CA LYS A 44 6.89 -2.48 -7.07
C LYS A 44 7.80 -2.20 -5.89
N TRP A 45 9.10 -2.48 -6.09
CA TRP A 45 10.13 -2.33 -5.06
C TRP A 45 9.80 -3.00 -3.71
N GLY A 46 9.03 -4.09 -3.73
CA GLY A 46 8.62 -4.82 -2.53
C GLY A 46 7.45 -4.21 -1.75
N THR A 47 6.73 -3.27 -2.35
CA THR A 47 5.54 -2.63 -1.75
C THR A 47 4.34 -2.67 -2.72
N PRO A 48 3.11 -2.71 -2.20
CA PRO A 48 1.90 -2.62 -3.02
C PRO A 48 1.65 -1.24 -3.64
N PHE A 49 1.25 -1.24 -4.91
CA PHE A 49 0.90 -0.09 -5.72
C PHE A 49 -0.47 -0.32 -6.36
N PHE A 50 -1.30 0.70 -6.40
CA PHE A 50 -2.50 0.75 -7.22
C PHE A 50 -2.23 1.54 -8.50
N VAL A 51 -2.63 0.96 -9.65
CA VAL A 51 -2.35 1.49 -10.98
C VAL A 51 -3.59 1.44 -11.86
N GLU A 52 -3.98 2.59 -12.43
CA GLU A 52 -5.09 2.71 -13.39
C GLU A 52 -5.01 4.01 -14.21
N PRO A 53 -4.86 3.94 -15.55
CA PRO A 53 -3.72 3.28 -16.22
C PRO A 53 -2.34 3.79 -15.74
N ARG A 54 -2.31 4.81 -14.86
CA ARG A 54 -1.12 5.40 -14.26
C ARG A 54 -1.11 5.13 -12.76
N PHE A 55 0.00 5.44 -12.10
CA PHE A 55 0.11 5.33 -10.66
C PHE A 55 -0.93 6.20 -9.94
N LEU A 56 -1.67 5.60 -9.01
CA LEU A 56 -2.63 6.32 -8.16
C LEU A 56 -2.02 6.55 -6.76
N PHE A 57 -1.71 5.46 -6.07
CA PHE A 57 -1.15 5.47 -4.73
C PHE A 57 -0.41 4.17 -4.40
N ALA A 58 0.55 4.27 -3.48
CA ALA A 58 1.24 3.15 -2.86
C ALA A 58 0.96 3.16 -1.36
N TYR A 59 1.14 2.01 -0.72
CA TYR A 59 1.03 1.89 0.73
C TYR A 59 2.03 0.88 1.27
N SER A 60 2.45 1.06 2.52
CA SER A 60 3.32 0.11 3.20
C SER A 60 2.99 -0.05 4.67
N ALA A 61 3.16 -1.26 5.19
CA ALA A 61 2.97 -1.62 6.58
C ALA A 61 4.30 -1.70 7.33
N HIS A 62 4.36 -1.00 8.46
CA HIS A 62 5.47 -1.02 9.41
C HIS A 62 4.95 -1.35 10.80
N LYS A 63 5.85 -1.70 11.72
CA LYS A 63 5.47 -2.14 13.08
C LYS A 63 4.65 -1.11 13.87
N ALA A 64 4.93 0.16 13.66
CA ALA A 64 4.33 1.26 14.44
C ALA A 64 3.44 2.19 13.61
N HIS A 65 3.41 2.04 12.29
CA HIS A 65 2.66 2.93 11.41
C HIS A 65 2.38 2.26 10.05
N LEU A 66 1.42 2.83 9.33
CA LEU A 66 1.24 2.60 7.91
C LEU A 66 1.67 3.85 7.14
N ASN A 67 2.34 3.67 6.02
CA ASN A 67 2.53 4.76 5.06
C ASN A 67 1.49 4.66 3.97
N PHE A 68 0.93 5.81 3.62
CA PHE A 68 0.11 6.02 2.45
C PHE A 68 0.78 7.08 1.58
N ALA A 69 1.12 6.72 0.35
CA ALA A 69 1.86 7.55 -0.57
C ALA A 69 1.04 7.77 -1.85
N PRO A 70 0.17 8.78 -1.87
CA PRO A 70 -0.54 9.18 -3.08
C PRO A 70 0.36 9.97 -4.03
N HIS A 71 -0.15 10.22 -5.24
CA HIS A 71 0.53 11.12 -6.17
C HIS A 71 0.67 12.54 -5.58
N ARG A 72 1.82 13.19 -5.81
CA ARG A 72 2.14 14.53 -5.26
C ARG A 72 1.06 15.57 -5.53
N ALA A 73 0.51 15.58 -6.75
CA ALA A 73 -0.56 16.52 -7.11
C ALA A 73 -1.82 16.34 -6.26
N SER A 74 -2.09 15.11 -5.80
CA SER A 74 -3.22 14.81 -4.92
C SER A 74 -3.02 15.30 -3.49
N LEU A 75 -1.77 15.54 -3.06
CA LEU A 75 -1.46 16.09 -1.73
C LEU A 75 -1.45 17.62 -1.72
N MET A 76 -1.31 18.29 -2.87
CA MET A 76 -1.26 19.75 -2.91
C MET A 76 -2.45 20.45 -2.23
N PRO A 77 -3.70 19.96 -2.34
CA PRO A 77 -4.83 20.57 -1.65
C PRO A 77 -4.76 20.50 -0.12
N PHE A 78 -3.92 19.62 0.42
CA PHE A 78 -3.77 19.34 1.86
C PHE A 78 -2.48 19.98 2.43
N HIS A 79 -1.89 20.95 1.74
CA HIS A 79 -0.59 21.53 2.15
C HIS A 79 -0.66 22.33 3.46
N ASP A 80 -1.81 22.96 3.72
CA ASP A 80 -2.04 23.86 4.86
C ASP A 80 -2.77 23.19 6.04
N GLU A 81 -2.96 21.86 5.97
CA GLU A 81 -3.49 21.03 7.07
C GLU A 81 -2.37 20.45 7.94
#